data_AF-A0AAN6LXQ5-F1
#
_entry.id   AF-A0AAN6LXQ5-F1
#
_cell.length_a   1.000
_cell.length_b   1.000
_cell.length_c   1.000
_cell.angle_alpha   90.00
_cell.angle_beta   90.00
_cell.angle_gamma   90.00
#
_symmetry.space_group_name_H-M   'P 1'
#
loop_
_entity.id
_entity.type
_entity.pdbx_description
1 polymer ?
#
loop_
_entity_poly.entity_id
_entity_poly.type
_entity_poly.pdbx_seq_one_letter_code
_entity_poly.pdbx_strand_id
1 'polypeptide(L)'
;MAQSAEEIKAIRDLKPLLLSDVHAAYGPKDGNNLRFDITTSSRIVTFDGKLVPRLIAQAIVYTSARPYASWTLVSKGEESNSILGAYVSLWNRVQADMGLIVG
;
A
#
# COMPACT_ATOMS: atom_id res chain seq x y z
N MET A 1 19.99 -3.63 1.65
CA MET A 1 19.60 -2.79 2.80
C MET A 1 18.82 -3.67 3.74
N ALA A 2 19.30 -3.93 4.95
CA ALA A 2 18.56 -4.73 5.93
C ALA A 2 17.41 -3.86 6.47
N GLN A 3 16.16 -4.34 6.40
CA GLN A 3 15.04 -3.70 7.08
C GLN A 3 15.29 -3.71 8.58
N SER A 4 15.04 -2.61 9.28
CA SER A 4 15.19 -2.56 10.74
C SER A 4 14.09 -3.41 11.39
N ALA A 5 14.39 -4.03 12.55
CA ALA A 5 13.41 -4.85 13.27
C ALA A 5 12.14 -4.05 13.65
N GLU A 6 12.28 -2.74 13.84
CA GLU A 6 11.17 -1.81 14.11
C GLU A 6 10.25 -1.65 12.90
N GLU A 7 10.82 -1.54 11.69
CA GLU A 7 10.04 -1.42 10.46
C GLU A 7 9.21 -2.69 10.20
N ILE A 8 9.80 -3.87 10.43
CA ILE A 8 9.10 -5.16 10.31
C ILE A 8 7.95 -5.25 11.30
N LYS A 9 8.16 -4.82 12.55
CA LYS A 9 7.11 -4.82 13.59
C LYS A 9 5.97 -3.88 13.21
N ALA A 10 6.28 -2.65 12.81
CA ALA A 10 5.27 -1.66 12.42
C ALA A 10 4.42 -2.16 11.23
N ILE A 11 5.06 -2.76 10.21
CA ILE A 11 4.37 -3.38 9.08
C ILE A 11 3.44 -4.52 9.54
N ARG A 12 3.91 -5.38 10.45
CA ARG A 12 3.14 -6.50 10.98
C ARG A 12 1.87 -6.04 11.71
N ASP A 13 1.97 -4.94 12.45
CA ASP A 13 0.88 -4.41 13.26
C ASP A 13 -0.13 -3.60 12.42
N LEU A 14 0.34 -2.86 11.41
CA LEU A 14 -0.50 -2.04 10.52
C LEU A 14 -1.25 -2.85 9.46
N LYS A 15 -0.65 -3.93 8.95
CA LYS A 15 -1.24 -4.70 7.84
C LYS A 15 -2.65 -5.25 8.15
N PRO A 16 -2.93 -5.86 9.33
CA PRO A 16 -4.27 -6.33 9.66
C PRO A 16 -5.31 -5.20 9.72
N LEU A 17 -4.93 -4.04 10.29
CA LEU A 17 -5.81 -2.87 10.39
C LEU A 17 -6.20 -2.36 9.00
N LEU A 18 -5.20 -2.20 8.13
CA LEU A 18 -5.43 -1.76 6.76
C LEU A 18 -6.35 -2.72 5.99
N LEU A 19 -6.15 -4.03 6.11
CA LEU A 19 -7.03 -5.00 5.43
C LEU A 19 -8.46 -4.98 5.99
N SER A 20 -8.63 -4.75 7.29
CA SER A 20 -9.94 -4.56 7.92
C SER A 20 -10.64 -3.31 7.38
N ASP A 21 -9.92 -2.19 7.30
CA ASP A 21 -10.46 -0.92 6.80
C ASP A 21 -10.81 -0.98 5.31
N VAL A 22 -9.97 -1.63 4.50
CA VAL A 22 -10.27 -1.88 3.08
C VAL A 22 -11.53 -2.74 2.96
N HIS A 23 -11.67 -3.78 3.79
CA HIS A 23 -12.87 -4.61 3.76
C HIS A 23 -14.11 -3.80 4.15
N ALA A 24 -14.02 -2.91 5.13
CA ALA A 24 -15.12 -2.02 5.52
C ALA A 24 -15.47 -1.01 4.42
N ALA A 25 -14.48 -0.42 3.76
CA ALA A 25 -14.66 0.58 2.71
C ALA A 25 -15.22 -0.02 1.41
N TYR A 26 -14.71 -1.17 0.98
CA TYR A 26 -14.95 -1.70 -0.37
C TYR A 26 -15.77 -3.01 -0.39
N GLY A 27 -15.86 -3.73 0.75
CA GLY A 27 -16.87 -4.76 1.00
C GLY A 27 -16.94 -5.96 0.02
N PRO A 28 -18.03 -6.76 0.06
CA PRO A 28 -18.17 -8.01 -0.69
C PRO A 28 -18.37 -7.85 -2.20
N LYS A 29 -18.36 -6.61 -2.73
CA LYS A 29 -18.40 -6.36 -4.19
C LYS A 29 -17.18 -6.96 -4.91
N ASP A 30 -16.06 -7.06 -4.19
CA ASP A 30 -14.80 -7.67 -4.64
C ASP A 30 -14.51 -9.01 -3.92
N GLY A 31 -15.60 -9.71 -3.60
CA GLY A 31 -15.71 -10.91 -2.79
C GLY A 31 -14.51 -11.86 -2.83
N ASN A 32 -13.89 -11.98 -1.65
CA ASN A 32 -13.24 -13.15 -1.08
C ASN A 32 -11.74 -13.36 -1.29
N ASN A 33 -11.00 -12.47 -1.94
CA ASN A 33 -9.53 -12.61 -1.97
C ASN A 33 -8.79 -11.27 -2.10
N LEU A 34 -9.00 -10.34 -1.17
CA LEU A 34 -8.13 -9.16 -1.12
C LEU A 34 -6.70 -9.59 -0.82
N ARG A 35 -5.76 -9.13 -1.64
CA ARG A 35 -4.33 -9.32 -1.46
C ARG A 35 -3.68 -7.96 -1.36
N PHE A 36 -2.66 -7.93 -0.52
CA PHE A 36 -1.85 -6.75 -0.27
C PHE A 36 -0.44 -7.02 -0.79
N ASP A 37 0.11 -6.06 -1.51
CA ASP A 37 1.49 -6.09 -1.98
C ASP A 37 2.13 -4.69 -1.93
N ILE A 38 3.45 -4.65 -2.01
CA ILE A 38 4.24 -3.42 -2.06
C ILE A 38 5.13 -3.50 -3.29
N THR A 39 4.89 -2.61 -4.23
CA THR A 39 5.77 -2.45 -5.37
C THR A 39 6.92 -1.54 -4.97
N THR A 40 8.15 -1.97 -5.28
CA THR A 40 9.34 -1.14 -5.09
C THR A 40 10.03 -0.92 -6.43
N SER A 41 10.39 0.32 -6.72
CA SER A 41 11.19 0.69 -7.88
C SER A 41 12.35 1.58 -7.45
N SER A 42 13.41 1.64 -8.26
CA SER A 42 14.49 2.61 -8.07
C SER A 42 14.34 3.69 -9.12
N ARG A 43 14.34 4.96 -8.70
CA ARG A 43 14.34 6.11 -9.60
C ARG A 43 15.56 6.97 -9.31
N ILE A 44 16.21 7.48 -10.36
CA ILE A 44 17.24 8.50 -10.18
C ILE A 44 16.53 9.83 -9.96
N VAL A 45 16.81 10.49 -8.84
CA VAL A 45 16.32 11.85 -8.54
C VAL A 45 17.49 12.81 -8.42
N THR A 46 17.25 14.08 -8.71
CA THR A 46 18.21 15.14 -8.42
C THR A 46 17.99 15.64 -7.00
N PHE A 47 18.99 15.46 -6.13
CA PHE A 47 19.00 16.02 -4.78
C PHE A 47 20.30 16.82 -4.61
N ASP A 48 20.16 18.11 -4.28
CA ASP A 48 21.30 19.03 -4.13
C ASP A 48 22.24 19.03 -5.36
N GLY A 49 21.66 19.09 -6.56
CA GLY A 49 22.40 19.10 -7.82
C GLY A 49 23.06 17.76 -8.22
N LYS A 50 22.91 16.70 -7.43
CA LYS A 50 23.47 15.37 -7.71
C LYS A 50 22.38 14.37 -8.07
N LEU A 51 22.70 13.47 -9.01
CA LEU A 51 21.85 12.34 -9.35
C LEU A 51 22.04 11.24 -8.30
N VAL A 52 20.99 10.95 -7.56
CA VAL A 52 21.00 9.95 -6.48
C VAL A 52 19.92 8.90 -6.75
N PRO A 53 20.24 7.60 -6.64
CA PRO A 53 19.23 6.56 -6.70
C PRO A 53 18.33 6.65 -5.46
N ARG A 54 17.02 6.74 -5.67
CA ARG A 54 15.99 6.79 -4.64
C ARG A 54 15.10 5.58 -4.76
N LEU A 55 14.94 4.84 -3.67
CA LEU A 55 13.93 3.81 -3.56
C LEU A 55 12.56 4.50 -3.53
N ILE A 56 11.65 3.99 -4.34
CA ILE A 56 10.25 4.37 -4.36
C ILE A 56 9.43 3.12 -4.05
N ALA A 57 8.65 3.16 -2.98
CA ALA A 57 7.73 2.11 -2.57
C ALA A 57 6.29 2.60 -2.72
N GLN A 58 5.39 1.72 -3.15
CA GLN A 58 3.96 1.98 -3.23
C GLN A 58 3.18 0.75 -2.73
N ALA A 59 2.29 0.95 -1.77
CA ALA A 59 1.42 -0.10 -1.25
C ALA A 59 0.15 -0.20 -2.09
N ILE A 60 -0.24 -1.43 -2.43
CA ILE A 60 -1.41 -1.72 -3.25
C ILE A 60 -2.26 -2.83 -2.64
N VAL A 61 -3.58 -2.73 -2.84
CA VAL A 61 -4.53 -3.80 -2.56
C VAL A 61 -5.27 -4.13 -3.83
N TYR A 62 -5.37 -5.43 -4.13
CA TYR A 62 -5.99 -5.96 -5.34
C TYR A 62 -6.83 -7.20 -5.03
N THR A 63 -7.73 -7.53 -5.94
CA THR A 63 -8.46 -8.79 -5.89
C THR A 63 -7.60 -9.92 -6.44
N SER A 64 -7.47 -11.02 -5.70
CA SER A 64 -6.88 -12.26 -6.16
C SER A 64 -7.98 -13.10 -6.80
N ALA A 65 -8.29 -12.77 -8.05
CA ALA A 65 -9.03 -13.68 -8.90
C ALA A 65 -8.02 -14.65 -9.55
N ARG A 66 -8.33 -15.94 -9.61
CA ARG A 66 -7.66 -16.85 -10.54
C ARG A 66 -8.49 -16.86 -11.82
N PRO A 67 -7.90 -16.67 -13.01
CA PRO A 67 -6.46 -16.54 -13.32
C PRO A 67 -5.85 -15.15 -13.00
N TYR A 68 -4.52 -15.03 -12.94
CA TYR A 68 -3.82 -13.75 -12.67
C TYR A 68 -4.29 -12.56 -13.54
N ALA A 69 -4.75 -12.85 -14.76
CA ALA A 69 -5.27 -11.84 -15.69
C ALA A 69 -6.54 -11.12 -15.20
N SER A 70 -7.24 -11.64 -14.18
CA SER A 70 -8.42 -11.00 -13.59
C SER A 70 -8.12 -10.26 -12.28
N TRP A 71 -6.84 -10.05 -11.95
CA TRP A 71 -6.48 -9.22 -10.80
C TRP A 71 -6.91 -7.77 -11.05
N THR A 72 -7.74 -7.25 -10.16
CA THR A 72 -8.24 -5.88 -10.24
C THR A 72 -7.67 -5.06 -9.09
N LEU A 73 -7.11 -3.89 -9.40
CA LEU A 73 -6.65 -2.96 -8.38
C LEU A 73 -7.85 -2.41 -7.60
N VAL A 74 -7.86 -2.60 -6.29
CA VAL A 74 -8.89 -2.08 -5.38
C VAL A 74 -8.50 -0.70 -4.88
N SER A 75 -7.27 -0.57 -4.37
CA SER A 75 -6.76 0.71 -3.86
C SER A 75 -5.23 0.76 -3.92
N LYS A 76 -4.67 1.96 -4.01
CA LYS A 76 -3.23 2.21 -3.97
C LYS A 76 -2.91 3.49 -3.19
N GLY A 77 -1.84 3.44 -2.42
CA GLY A 77 -1.26 4.61 -1.76
C GLY A 77 -0.44 5.45 -2.73
N GLU A 78 -0.02 6.62 -2.29
CA GLU A 78 0.99 7.41 -2.98
C GLU A 78 2.37 6.75 -2.88
N GLU A 79 3.27 7.18 -3.76
CA GLU A 79 4.66 6.76 -3.73
C GLU A 79 5.39 7.35 -2.52
N SER A 80 6.19 6.52 -1.84
CA SER A 80 6.96 6.90 -0.66
C SER A 80 8.41 6.44 -0.79
N ASN A 81 9.31 7.07 -0.02
CA ASN A 81 10.73 6.72 0.00
C ASN A 81 11.07 5.58 0.96
N SER A 82 10.05 5.04 1.62
CA SER A 82 10.14 3.93 2.56
C SER A 82 8.91 3.05 2.44
N ILE A 83 9.08 1.77 2.78
CA ILE A 83 8.01 0.78 2.78
C ILE A 83 6.96 1.17 3.82
N LEU A 84 7.38 1.58 5.02
CA LEU A 84 6.47 2.09 6.05
C LEU A 84 5.67 3.31 5.56
N GLY A 85 6.32 4.28 4.90
CA GLY A 85 5.59 5.45 4.39
C GLY A 85 4.58 5.11 3.29
N ALA A 86 4.87 4.09 2.47
CA ALA A 86 3.92 3.59 1.47
C ALA A 86 2.69 2.97 2.12
N TYR A 87 2.89 2.21 3.21
CA TYR A 87 1.81 1.67 4.04
C TYR A 87 0.94 2.76 4.65
N VAL A 88 1.56 3.74 5.32
CA VAL A 88 0.85 4.85 5.97
C VAL A 88 0.06 5.66 4.94
N SER A 89 0.64 5.90 3.76
CA SER A 89 -0.05 6.60 2.67
C SER A 89 -1.31 5.86 2.22
N LEU A 90 -1.23 4.55 1.99
CA LEU A 90 -2.41 3.75 1.63
C LEU A 90 -3.44 3.73 2.76
N TRP A 91 -3.02 3.57 4.01
CA TRP A 91 -3.93 3.57 5.16
C TRP A 91 -4.72 4.89 5.27
N ASN A 92 -4.03 6.03 5.18
CA ASN A 92 -4.65 7.35 5.20
C ASN A 92 -5.66 7.52 4.05
N ARG A 93 -5.34 6.99 2.86
CA ARG A 93 -6.25 7.03 1.72
C ARG A 93 -7.52 6.21 1.97
N VAL A 94 -7.37 4.98 2.47
CA VAL A 94 -8.51 4.11 2.77
C VAL A 94 -9.38 4.71 3.88
N GLN A 95 -8.77 5.28 4.92
CA GLN A 95 -9.47 5.98 5.99
C GLN A 95 -10.25 7.20 5.49
N ALA A 96 -9.69 7.97 4.56
CA ALA A 96 -10.40 9.07 3.91
C ALA A 96 -11.61 8.58 3.10
N ASP A 97 -11.44 7.50 2.32
CA ASP A 97 -12.53 6.91 1.54
C ASP A 97 -13.64 6.35 2.46
N MET A 98 -13.29 5.76 3.62
CA MET A 98 -14.28 5.37 4.64
C MET A 98 -15.04 6.57 5.22
N GLY A 99 -14.33 7.66 5.53
CA GLY A 99 -14.93 8.90 6.04
C GLY A 99 -15.94 9.51 5.06
N LEU A 100 -15.71 9.34 3.75
CA LEU A 100 -16.64 9.76 2.69
C LEU A 100 -17.86 8.86 2.53
N ILE A 101 -17.83 7.62 3.04
CA ILE A 101 -18.96 6.67 2.96
C ILE A 101 -19.92 6.85 4.15
N VAL A 102 -19.43 7.36 5.28
CA VAL A 102 -20.18 7.50 6.54
C VAL A 102 -20.80 8.90 6.73
N GLY A 103 -20.40 9.89 5.92
CA GLY A 103 -20.98 11.25 5.91
C GLY A 103 -22.03 11.45 4.83
#